data_AF-A0A0K0D786-F1
#
_entry.id   AF-A0A0K0D786-F1
#
_cell.length_a   1.000
_cell.length_b   1.000
_cell.length_c   1.000
_cell.angle_alpha   90.00
_cell.angle_beta   90.00
_cell.angle_gamma   90.00
#
_symmetry.space_group_name_H-M   'P 1'
#
loop_
_entity.id
_entity.type
_entity.pdbx_description
1 polymer ?
#
loop_
_entity_poly.entity_id
_entity_poly.type
_entity_poly.pdbx_seq_one_letter_code
_entity_poly.pdbx_strand_id
1 'polypeptide(L)'
;LGKPTVAYRECIVKPYKFHYRHKKQTGGQGQFGEIEGIIEPLPAERNTCVEFTDETYGNNIPKSLFPALKKGLDMIIVEGPLIKSPVTGINVRIQDGATHAVDSTEIAMINTMKNMMREAFERADWMLLEPIMKVEVTTPSDFQGSVVTSLTQRNALITSTDSIEGYATVTCECPLADMFGYSSLLRSITEGKGEFTMEYMRYAPTSQDAQDTVIREWQIAHGLLDPNAEKNKKKKR
;
A
#
# COMPACT_ATOMS: atom_id res chain seq x y z
N LEU A 1 -11.88 -23.68 3.26
CA LEU A 1 -11.28 -22.49 3.91
C LEU A 1 -10.18 -21.98 3.00
N GLY A 2 -10.30 -20.74 2.50
CA GLY A 2 -9.32 -20.13 1.60
C GLY A 2 -8.03 -19.74 2.34
N LYS A 3 -6.94 -19.51 1.58
CA LYS A 3 -5.68 -19.00 2.14
C LYS A 3 -5.95 -17.63 2.78
N PRO A 4 -5.44 -17.35 3.99
CA PRO A 4 -5.56 -16.02 4.60
C PRO A 4 -4.98 -14.97 3.65
N THR A 5 -5.66 -13.84 3.50
CA THR A 5 -5.20 -12.73 2.66
C THR A 5 -4.37 -11.76 3.49
N VAL A 6 -3.25 -11.30 2.92
CA VAL A 6 -2.40 -10.28 3.52
C VAL A 6 -3.04 -8.91 3.27
N ALA A 7 -3.11 -8.08 4.30
CA ALA A 7 -3.64 -6.74 4.21
C ALA A 7 -2.58 -5.78 3.64
N TYR A 8 -2.36 -5.80 2.33
CA TYR A 8 -1.49 -4.84 1.65
C TYR A 8 -2.06 -3.41 1.73
N ARG A 9 -1.24 -2.39 1.49
CA ARG A 9 -1.68 -1.00 1.22
C ARG A 9 -1.06 -0.50 -0.07
N GLU A 10 -1.54 0.62 -0.59
CA GLU A 10 -0.98 1.24 -1.78
C GLU A 10 -0.44 2.64 -1.45
N CYS A 11 0.72 3.01 -1.96
CA CYS A 11 1.34 4.30 -1.73
C CYS A 11 1.98 4.81 -3.02
N ILE A 12 2.20 6.12 -3.11
CA ILE A 12 2.92 6.73 -4.23
C ILE A 12 4.43 6.56 -4.05
N VAL A 13 5.15 6.28 -5.14
CA VAL A 13 6.61 6.09 -5.09
C VAL A 13 7.35 7.42 -4.96
N LYS A 14 6.88 8.43 -5.69
CA LYS A 14 7.53 9.74 -5.80
C LYS A 14 6.49 10.86 -5.84
N PRO A 15 6.85 12.09 -5.47
CA PRO A 15 5.90 13.19 -5.53
C PRO A 15 5.30 13.39 -6.93
N TYR A 16 3.97 13.55 -7.00
CA TYR A 16 3.20 13.79 -8.21
C TYR A 16 2.50 15.14 -8.14
N LYS A 17 2.91 16.05 -9.01
CA LYS A 17 2.24 17.35 -9.19
C LYS A 17 1.01 17.17 -10.06
N PHE A 18 -0.09 17.78 -9.65
CA PHE A 18 -1.35 17.72 -10.39
C PHE A 18 -1.92 19.11 -10.60
N HIS A 19 -2.59 19.27 -11.74
CA HIS A 19 -3.51 20.36 -12.03
C HIS A 19 -4.75 19.71 -12.63
N TYR A 20 -5.90 19.90 -11.98
CA TYR A 20 -7.14 19.25 -12.39
C TYR A 20 -8.29 20.24 -12.39
N ARG A 21 -9.02 20.27 -13.51
CA ARG A 21 -10.19 21.13 -13.72
C ARG A 21 -11.44 20.31 -14.03
N HIS A 22 -12.36 20.31 -13.09
CA HIS A 22 -13.71 19.76 -13.24
C HIS A 22 -14.65 20.81 -13.81
N LYS A 23 -15.24 20.54 -14.97
CA LYS A 23 -16.31 21.36 -15.54
C LYS A 23 -17.41 20.48 -16.10
N LYS A 24 -18.61 20.56 -15.54
CA LYS A 24 -19.80 19.88 -16.07
C LYS A 24 -20.90 20.91 -16.32
N GLN A 25 -21.22 21.11 -17.59
CA GLN A 25 -22.35 21.92 -18.06
C GLN A 25 -23.32 20.99 -18.79
N THR A 26 -24.08 20.21 -18.03
CA THR A 26 -25.31 19.54 -18.54
C THR A 26 -26.49 20.42 -18.14
N GLY A 27 -27.62 20.38 -18.87
CA GLY A 27 -28.76 21.32 -18.78
C GLY A 27 -29.47 21.53 -17.43
N GLY A 28 -28.90 21.08 -16.30
CA GLY A 28 -29.25 21.45 -14.92
C GLY A 28 -28.15 22.27 -14.23
N GLN A 29 -27.98 22.12 -12.91
CA GLN A 29 -26.97 22.86 -12.15
C GLN A 29 -25.55 22.52 -12.63
N GLY A 30 -24.77 23.56 -12.94
CA GLY A 30 -23.37 23.42 -13.34
C GLY A 30 -22.52 22.88 -12.19
N GLN A 31 -21.40 22.25 -12.55
CA GLN A 31 -20.35 21.93 -11.58
C GLN A 31 -19.03 22.50 -12.05
N PHE A 32 -18.34 23.16 -11.13
CA PHE A 32 -17.01 23.70 -11.37
C PHE A 32 -16.12 23.47 -10.15
N GLY A 33 -14.89 23.06 -10.40
CA GLY A 33 -13.82 23.05 -9.41
C GLY A 33 -12.49 22.89 -10.09
N GLU A 34 -11.49 23.64 -9.65
CA GLU A 34 -10.13 23.55 -10.16
C GLU A 34 -9.19 23.49 -8.96
N ILE A 35 -8.29 22.51 -8.97
CA ILE A 35 -7.30 22.29 -7.91
C ILE A 35 -5.92 22.03 -8.52
N GLU A 36 -4.91 22.61 -7.89
CA GLU A 36 -3.51 22.39 -8.20
C GLU A 36 -2.77 22.05 -6.91
N GLY A 37 -1.80 21.16 -7.01
CA GLY A 37 -1.01 20.77 -5.86
C GLY A 37 -0.08 19.60 -6.10
N ILE A 38 0.25 18.91 -5.02
CA ILE A 38 1.18 17.78 -5.02
C ILE A 38 0.69 16.67 -4.10
N ILE A 39 0.78 15.43 -4.57
CA ILE A 39 0.67 14.22 -3.77
C ILE A 39 2.10 13.76 -3.49
N GLU A 40 2.46 13.60 -2.23
CA GLU A 40 3.80 13.16 -1.84
C GLU A 40 3.74 11.97 -0.88
N PRO A 41 4.75 11.07 -0.89
CA PRO A 41 4.82 9.99 0.06
C PRO A 41 5.17 10.53 1.45
N LEU A 42 4.55 9.94 2.47
CA LEU A 42 4.90 10.16 3.87
C LEU A 42 6.12 9.31 4.25
N PRO A 43 6.88 9.73 5.29
CA PRO A 43 7.94 8.92 5.88
C PRO A 43 7.44 7.54 6.33
N ALA A 44 8.37 6.58 6.46
CA ALA A 44 8.06 5.19 6.79
C ALA A 44 7.28 5.04 8.10
N GLU A 45 7.51 5.94 9.06
CA GLU A 45 6.85 5.95 10.38
C GLU A 45 5.38 6.37 10.28
N ARG A 46 4.98 7.03 9.19
CA ARG A 46 3.63 7.55 8.93
C ARG A 46 3.01 6.98 7.65
N ASN A 47 3.57 5.90 7.10
CA ASN A 47 3.12 5.31 5.84
C ASN A 47 1.75 4.60 5.90
N THR A 48 1.12 4.60 7.09
CA THR A 48 -0.27 4.15 7.32
C THR A 48 -1.26 5.31 7.44
N CYS A 49 -0.78 6.56 7.48
CA CYS A 49 -1.61 7.76 7.60
C CYS A 49 -1.95 8.34 6.22
N VAL A 50 -3.01 9.16 6.16
CA VAL A 50 -3.31 9.99 5.00
C VAL A 50 -3.47 11.43 5.47
N GLU A 51 -2.58 12.29 4.98
CA GLU A 51 -2.56 13.70 5.28
C GLU A 51 -3.19 14.52 4.16
N PHE A 52 -3.83 15.62 4.54
CA PHE A 52 -4.43 16.58 3.64
C PHE A 52 -4.09 17.97 4.14
N THR A 53 -3.23 18.67 3.39
CA THR A 53 -2.71 19.98 3.79
C THR A 53 -3.22 21.06 2.84
N ASP A 54 -3.59 22.19 3.43
CA ASP A 54 -3.93 23.41 2.71
C ASP A 54 -2.71 24.35 2.71
N GLU A 55 -2.08 24.52 1.54
CA GLU A 55 -0.99 25.46 1.30
C GLU A 55 -1.45 26.66 0.44
N THR A 56 -2.77 26.85 0.28
CA THR A 56 -3.32 27.90 -0.58
C THR A 56 -3.17 29.29 0.03
N TYR A 57 -2.70 30.23 -0.79
CA TYR A 57 -2.62 31.64 -0.45
C TYR A 57 -3.81 32.42 -1.03
N GLY A 58 -4.50 33.20 -0.20
CA GLY A 58 -5.67 33.97 -0.62
C GLY A 58 -6.98 33.17 -0.56
N ASN A 59 -7.94 33.56 -1.40
CA ASN A 59 -9.33 33.09 -1.34
C ASN A 59 -9.81 32.42 -2.66
N ASN A 60 -8.90 31.95 -3.51
CA ASN A 60 -9.25 31.28 -4.78
C ASN A 60 -10.13 30.03 -4.55
N ILE A 61 -9.84 29.31 -3.47
CA ILE A 61 -10.70 28.25 -2.91
C ILE A 61 -11.15 28.70 -1.52
N PRO A 62 -12.45 28.98 -1.31
CA PRO A 62 -13.00 29.25 0.01
C PRO A 62 -12.67 28.14 1.02
N LYS A 63 -12.17 28.50 2.21
CA LYS A 63 -11.78 27.54 3.26
C LYS A 63 -12.96 26.64 3.71
N SER A 64 -14.19 27.10 3.53
CA SER A 64 -15.42 26.30 3.78
C SER A 64 -15.56 25.08 2.86
N LEU A 65 -14.88 25.06 1.70
CA LEU A 65 -14.95 23.96 0.73
C LEU A 65 -13.84 22.91 0.91
N PHE A 66 -12.83 23.16 1.74
CA PHE A 66 -11.77 22.18 2.04
C PHE A 66 -12.29 20.88 2.67
N PRO A 67 -13.27 20.91 3.60
CA PRO A 67 -13.90 19.68 4.09
C PRO A 67 -14.53 18.83 2.98
N ALA A 68 -15.08 19.46 1.93
CA ALA A 68 -15.65 18.76 0.78
C ALA A 68 -14.55 18.10 -0.08
N LEU A 69 -13.42 18.78 -0.29
CA LEU A 69 -12.24 18.18 -0.93
C LEU A 69 -11.73 16.98 -0.12
N LYS A 70 -11.53 17.14 1.20
CA LYS A 70 -11.08 16.05 2.09
C LYS A 70 -12.04 14.86 2.06
N LYS A 71 -13.34 15.10 2.10
CA LYS A 71 -14.36 14.04 1.96
C LYS A 71 -14.25 13.31 0.61
N GLY A 72 -13.97 14.02 -0.49
CA GLY A 72 -13.72 13.41 -1.78
C GLY A 72 -12.48 12.51 -1.79
N LEU A 73 -11.41 12.95 -1.13
CA LEU A 73 -10.17 12.17 -0.95
C LEU A 73 -10.46 10.89 -0.14
N ASP A 74 -11.07 11.03 1.03
CA ASP A 74 -11.35 9.90 1.94
C ASP A 74 -12.26 8.84 1.29
N MET A 75 -13.14 9.25 0.36
CA MET A 75 -13.98 8.32 -0.40
C MET A 75 -13.22 7.51 -1.45
N ILE A 76 -12.16 8.05 -2.06
CA ILE A 76 -11.49 7.39 -3.18
C ILE A 76 -10.27 6.57 -2.75
N ILE A 77 -9.60 6.95 -1.65
CA ILE A 77 -8.44 6.22 -1.11
C ILE A 77 -8.79 4.85 -0.53
N VAL A 78 -10.08 4.49 -0.43
CA VAL A 78 -10.51 3.17 0.03
C VAL A 78 -10.11 2.07 -0.96
N GLU A 79 -10.08 2.37 -2.26
CA GLU A 79 -9.71 1.43 -3.32
C GLU A 79 -8.59 2.01 -4.19
N GLY A 80 -7.39 1.48 -4.02
CA GLY A 80 -6.22 1.90 -4.78
C GLY A 80 -6.20 1.45 -6.25
N PRO A 81 -5.24 1.97 -7.03
CA PRO A 81 -5.07 1.64 -8.44
C PRO A 81 -4.66 0.20 -8.73
N LEU A 82 -3.77 -0.41 -7.93
CA LEU A 82 -3.06 -1.65 -8.26
C LEU A 82 -3.90 -2.90 -8.01
N ILE A 83 -4.36 -3.08 -6.77
CA ILE A 83 -5.09 -4.27 -6.32
C ILE A 83 -6.36 -3.91 -5.53
N LYS A 84 -6.80 -2.65 -5.64
CA LYS A 84 -7.93 -2.10 -4.89
C LYS A 84 -7.72 -2.13 -3.38
N SER A 85 -6.47 -2.14 -2.92
CA SER A 85 -6.20 -2.03 -1.49
C SER A 85 -6.21 -0.57 -1.05
N PRO A 86 -6.50 -0.24 0.21
CA PRO A 86 -6.56 1.15 0.63
C PRO A 86 -5.23 1.87 0.47
N VAL A 87 -5.31 3.08 -0.06
CA VAL A 87 -4.19 3.99 -0.25
C VAL A 87 -3.82 4.61 1.11
N THR A 88 -2.56 4.49 1.49
CA THR A 88 -2.00 5.07 2.72
C THR A 88 -0.62 5.65 2.46
N GLY A 89 -0.09 6.39 3.44
CA GLY A 89 1.25 6.94 3.38
C GLY A 89 1.39 8.08 2.38
N ILE A 90 0.31 8.83 2.16
CA ILE A 90 0.32 9.97 1.25
C ILE A 90 -0.06 11.27 1.98
N ASN A 91 0.54 12.38 1.55
CA ASN A 91 0.09 13.72 1.86
C ASN A 91 -0.39 14.40 0.58
N VAL A 92 -1.66 14.82 0.56
CA VAL A 92 -2.23 15.58 -0.55
C VAL A 92 -2.25 17.05 -0.16
N ARG A 93 -1.40 17.84 -0.80
CA ARG A 93 -1.27 19.28 -0.53
C ARG A 93 -1.89 20.09 -1.65
N ILE A 94 -2.86 20.94 -1.30
CA ILE A 94 -3.50 21.85 -2.24
C ILE A 94 -2.75 23.18 -2.19
N GLN A 95 -2.20 23.60 -3.32
CA GLN A 95 -1.35 24.79 -3.43
C GLN A 95 -2.09 25.96 -4.06
N ASP A 96 -2.96 25.69 -5.05
CA ASP A 96 -3.82 26.69 -5.65
C ASP A 96 -5.06 26.03 -6.26
N GLY A 97 -5.93 26.83 -6.87
CA GLY A 97 -7.03 26.37 -7.69
C GLY A 97 -7.98 27.50 -8.02
N ALA A 98 -9.18 27.16 -8.43
CA ALA A 98 -10.22 28.15 -8.72
C ALA A 98 -11.61 27.61 -8.41
N THR A 99 -12.50 28.53 -8.04
CA THR A 99 -13.91 28.25 -7.80
C THR A 99 -14.80 29.22 -8.58
N HIS A 100 -16.05 28.82 -8.79
CA HIS A 100 -17.10 29.63 -9.41
C HIS A 100 -18.22 29.84 -8.39
N ALA A 101 -18.72 31.08 -8.27
CA ALA A 101 -19.64 31.47 -7.20
C ALA A 101 -20.93 30.64 -7.13
N VAL A 102 -21.40 30.12 -8.27
CA VAL A 102 -22.67 29.37 -8.36
C VAL A 102 -22.45 27.86 -8.56
N ASP A 103 -21.38 27.49 -9.27
CA ASP A 103 -21.17 26.10 -9.72
C ASP A 103 -20.19 25.32 -8.81
N SER A 104 -19.46 25.98 -7.91
CA SER A 104 -18.58 25.33 -6.93
C SER A 104 -19.30 25.00 -5.64
N THR A 105 -20.20 24.03 -5.71
CA THR A 105 -20.87 23.45 -4.55
C THR A 105 -20.00 22.37 -3.88
N GLU A 106 -20.34 21.95 -2.65
CA GLU A 106 -19.65 20.84 -1.98
C GLU A 106 -19.56 19.58 -2.85
N ILE A 107 -20.64 19.24 -3.56
CA ILE A 107 -20.69 18.09 -4.45
C ILE A 107 -19.71 18.26 -5.63
N ALA A 108 -19.60 19.48 -6.17
CA ALA A 108 -18.64 19.78 -7.22
C ALA A 108 -17.19 19.57 -6.73
N MET A 109 -16.88 20.03 -5.52
CA MET A 109 -15.52 19.89 -4.94
C MET A 109 -15.19 18.43 -4.60
N ILE A 110 -16.15 17.66 -4.05
CA ILE A 110 -16.00 16.21 -3.83
C ILE A 110 -15.66 15.52 -5.16
N ASN A 111 -16.42 15.80 -6.22
CA ASN A 111 -16.19 15.20 -7.53
C ASN A 111 -14.86 15.64 -8.15
N THR A 112 -14.47 16.90 -7.95
CA THR A 112 -13.19 17.44 -8.42
C THR A 112 -12.03 16.64 -7.81
N MET A 113 -12.02 16.46 -6.47
CA MET A 113 -10.99 15.66 -5.80
C MET A 113 -11.00 14.20 -6.27
N LYS A 114 -12.18 13.57 -6.36
CA LYS A 114 -12.28 12.17 -6.81
C LYS A 114 -11.75 11.98 -8.22
N ASN A 115 -12.07 12.88 -9.15
CA ASN A 115 -11.60 12.75 -10.52
C ASN A 115 -10.11 13.09 -10.66
N MET A 116 -9.59 14.06 -9.90
CA MET A 116 -8.16 14.33 -9.82
C MET A 116 -7.40 13.09 -9.34
N MET A 117 -7.86 12.45 -8.27
CA MET A 117 -7.24 11.22 -7.74
C MET A 117 -7.34 10.05 -8.72
N ARG A 118 -8.41 9.94 -9.53
CA ARG A 118 -8.47 8.94 -10.63
C ARG A 118 -7.40 9.21 -11.69
N GLU A 119 -7.17 10.46 -12.04
CA GLU A 119 -6.08 10.81 -12.96
C GLU A 119 -4.72 10.49 -12.34
N ALA A 120 -4.53 10.74 -11.05
CA ALA A 120 -3.31 10.36 -10.33
C ALA A 120 -3.13 8.83 -10.27
N PHE A 121 -4.20 8.06 -10.13
CA PHE A 121 -4.19 6.59 -10.16
C PHE A 121 -3.68 6.05 -11.51
N GLU A 122 -3.89 6.77 -12.60
CA GLU A 122 -3.43 6.37 -13.94
C GLU A 122 -2.04 6.89 -14.29
N ARG A 123 -1.66 8.07 -13.77
CA ARG A 123 -0.45 8.79 -14.20
C ARG A 123 0.70 8.80 -13.21
N ALA A 124 0.43 8.59 -11.92
CA ALA A 124 1.46 8.53 -10.90
C ALA A 124 2.02 7.11 -10.77
N ASP A 125 3.23 7.01 -10.21
CA ASP A 125 3.86 5.72 -9.91
C ASP A 125 3.40 5.23 -8.53
N TRP A 126 2.75 4.08 -8.50
CA TRP A 126 2.21 3.46 -7.28
C TRP A 126 2.99 2.20 -6.92
N MET A 127 3.09 1.92 -5.63
CA MET A 127 3.73 0.73 -5.08
C MET A 127 2.88 0.12 -3.96
N LEU A 128 3.09 -1.17 -3.72
CA LEU A 128 2.47 -1.85 -2.60
C LEU A 128 3.29 -1.65 -1.33
N LEU A 129 2.58 -1.54 -0.21
CA LEU A 129 3.13 -1.68 1.11
C LEU A 129 2.68 -3.02 1.69
N GLU A 130 3.60 -3.76 2.27
CA GLU A 130 3.34 -5.02 2.96
C GLU A 130 3.57 -4.90 4.47
N PRO A 131 2.81 -5.63 5.29
CA PRO A 131 3.05 -5.69 6.72
C PRO A 131 4.30 -6.53 7.02
N ILE A 132 5.25 -5.91 7.70
CA ILE A 132 6.44 -6.54 8.25
C ILE A 132 6.14 -6.99 9.68
N MET A 133 6.48 -8.24 9.94
CA MET A 133 6.35 -8.87 11.24
C MET A 133 7.70 -8.87 11.93
N LYS A 134 7.72 -8.54 13.22
CA LYS A 134 8.84 -8.89 14.09
C LYS A 134 8.64 -10.33 14.52
N VAL A 135 9.58 -11.19 14.18
CA VAL A 135 9.54 -12.63 14.45
C VAL A 135 10.64 -12.97 15.44
N GLU A 136 10.30 -13.71 16.48
CA GLU A 136 11.26 -14.27 17.43
C GLU A 136 11.14 -15.78 17.40
N VAL A 137 12.25 -16.46 17.10
CA VAL A 137 12.32 -17.92 16.99
C VAL A 137 13.24 -18.45 18.07
N THR A 138 12.74 -19.33 18.93
CA THR A 138 13.52 -19.99 19.97
C THR A 138 13.70 -21.46 19.61
N THR A 139 14.94 -21.95 19.64
CA THR A 139 15.28 -23.32 19.27
C THR A 139 16.53 -23.80 20.01
N PRO A 140 16.77 -25.11 20.20
CA PRO A 140 18.08 -25.59 20.63
C PRO A 140 19.20 -25.13 19.69
N SER A 141 20.36 -24.80 20.25
CA SER A 141 21.48 -24.19 19.49
C SER A 141 21.95 -25.04 18.30
N ASP A 142 21.79 -26.35 18.38
CA ASP A 142 22.13 -27.30 17.31
C ASP A 142 21.37 -27.01 16.00
N PHE A 143 20.18 -26.40 16.08
CA PHE A 143 19.34 -26.09 14.91
C PHE A 143 19.45 -24.63 14.44
N GLN A 144 20.24 -23.79 15.12
CA GLN A 144 20.35 -22.36 14.83
C GLN A 144 20.66 -22.09 13.36
N GLY A 145 21.64 -22.80 12.78
CA GLY A 145 22.03 -22.62 11.38
C GLY A 145 20.90 -22.92 10.39
N SER A 146 20.13 -23.97 10.65
CA SER A 146 18.96 -24.34 9.84
C SER A 146 17.85 -23.29 9.92
N VAL A 147 17.59 -22.78 11.13
CA VAL A 147 16.59 -21.73 11.36
C VAL A 147 16.96 -20.44 10.63
N VAL A 148 18.19 -19.95 10.80
CA VAL A 148 18.66 -18.73 10.13
C VAL A 148 18.58 -18.87 8.60
N THR A 149 18.98 -20.02 8.06
CA THR A 149 18.88 -20.30 6.62
C THR A 149 17.42 -20.26 6.15
N SER A 150 16.51 -20.88 6.90
CA SER A 150 15.08 -20.91 6.54
C SER A 150 14.41 -19.54 6.58
N LEU A 151 14.82 -18.67 7.51
CA LEU A 151 14.36 -17.29 7.60
C LEU A 151 14.91 -16.45 6.45
N THR A 152 16.18 -16.61 6.12
CA THR A 152 16.83 -15.90 4.99
C THR A 152 16.16 -16.27 3.66
N GLN A 153 15.78 -17.52 3.46
CA GLN A 153 15.01 -17.97 2.28
C GLN A 153 13.62 -17.34 2.17
N ARG A 154 13.11 -16.78 3.26
CA ARG A 154 11.82 -16.08 3.36
C ARG A 154 12.00 -14.56 3.40
N ASN A 155 13.11 -14.05 2.84
CA ASN A 155 13.45 -12.63 2.80
C ASN A 155 13.48 -11.95 4.18
N ALA A 156 13.70 -12.71 5.25
CA ALA A 156 13.79 -12.14 6.58
C ALA A 156 15.13 -11.42 6.77
N LEU A 157 15.07 -10.24 7.38
CA LEU A 157 16.24 -9.49 7.83
C LEU A 157 16.52 -9.87 9.28
N ILE A 158 17.61 -10.58 9.54
CA ILE A 158 18.02 -10.95 10.89
C ILE A 158 18.52 -9.72 11.64
N THR A 159 17.90 -9.43 12.79
CA THR A 159 18.23 -8.29 13.64
C THR A 159 19.22 -8.67 14.74
N SER A 160 18.98 -9.79 15.41
CA SER A 160 19.86 -10.31 16.46
C SER A 160 19.80 -11.82 16.54
N THR A 161 20.82 -12.40 17.16
CA THR A 161 20.83 -13.80 17.54
C THR A 161 21.51 -13.93 18.89
N ASP A 162 20.75 -14.39 19.87
CA ASP A 162 21.18 -14.56 21.25
C ASP A 162 21.22 -16.05 21.59
N SER A 163 22.18 -16.46 22.41
CA SER A 163 22.31 -17.86 22.83
C SER A 163 22.46 -17.94 24.35
N ILE A 164 21.50 -18.59 25.01
CA ILE A 164 21.41 -18.71 26.46
C ILE A 164 21.13 -20.17 26.82
N GLU A 165 21.95 -20.75 27.71
CA GLU A 165 21.75 -22.08 28.30
C GLU A 165 21.44 -23.20 27.28
N GLY A 166 22.11 -23.17 26.12
CA GLY A 166 21.95 -24.18 25.07
C GLY A 166 20.78 -23.94 24.11
N TYR A 167 20.00 -22.87 24.31
CA TYR A 167 19.00 -22.39 23.36
C TYR A 167 19.50 -21.16 22.60
N ALA A 168 19.07 -21.02 21.35
CA ALA A 168 19.28 -19.87 20.51
C ALA A 168 17.93 -19.18 20.24
N THR A 169 17.92 -17.86 20.38
CA THR A 169 16.81 -16.99 20.02
C THR A 169 17.23 -16.13 18.83
N VAL A 170 16.53 -16.26 17.72
CA VAL A 170 16.76 -15.46 16.50
C VAL A 170 15.63 -14.46 16.37
N THR A 171 15.97 -13.17 16.36
CA THR A 171 15.00 -12.08 16.13
C THR A 171 15.20 -11.53 14.72
N CYS A 172 14.12 -11.41 13.95
CA CYS A 172 14.17 -10.89 12.59
C CYS A 172 12.91 -10.10 12.20
N GLU A 173 13.06 -9.31 11.15
CA GLU A 173 11.94 -8.68 10.44
C GLU A 173 11.62 -9.51 9.20
N CYS A 174 10.36 -9.92 9.02
CA CYS A 174 9.94 -10.75 7.88
C CYS A 174 8.61 -10.29 7.31
N PRO A 175 8.42 -10.23 5.99
CA PRO A 175 7.12 -10.01 5.39
C PRO A 175 6.09 -11.05 5.82
N LEU A 176 4.87 -10.63 6.18
CA LEU A 176 3.81 -11.57 6.59
C LEU A 176 3.47 -12.58 5.49
N ALA A 177 3.54 -12.17 4.22
CA ALA A 177 3.30 -13.03 3.06
C ALA A 177 4.26 -14.24 3.04
N ASP A 178 5.52 -14.01 3.43
CA ASP A 178 6.57 -15.01 3.47
C ASP A 178 6.54 -15.86 4.74
N MET A 179 5.67 -15.59 5.72
CA MET A 179 5.53 -16.38 6.94
C MET A 179 4.51 -17.52 6.85
N PHE A 180 3.73 -17.60 5.76
CA PHE A 180 2.78 -18.69 5.58
C PHE A 180 3.49 -20.06 5.54
N GLY A 181 2.97 -20.99 6.34
CA GLY A 181 3.54 -22.34 6.47
C GLY A 181 4.84 -22.43 7.26
N TYR A 182 5.33 -21.32 7.84
CA TYR A 182 6.58 -21.34 8.61
C TYR A 182 6.52 -22.25 9.84
N SER A 183 5.37 -22.31 10.54
CA SER A 183 5.19 -23.22 11.69
C SER A 183 5.49 -24.68 11.37
N SER A 184 4.96 -25.20 10.26
CA SER A 184 5.19 -26.58 9.82
C SER A 184 6.65 -26.82 9.41
N LEU A 185 7.24 -25.85 8.70
CA LEU A 185 8.64 -25.91 8.29
C LEU A 185 9.57 -25.92 9.51
N LEU A 186 9.37 -24.99 10.46
CA LEU A 186 10.15 -24.86 11.68
C LEU A 186 10.17 -26.18 12.46
N ARG A 187 8.99 -26.77 12.70
CA ARG A 187 8.89 -28.08 13.38
C ARG A 187 9.67 -29.17 12.64
N SER A 188 9.69 -29.16 11.30
CA SER A 188 10.45 -30.14 10.53
C SER A 188 11.95 -29.97 10.68
N ILE A 189 12.46 -28.74 10.66
CA ILE A 189 13.92 -28.46 10.71
C ILE A 189 14.49 -28.51 12.13
N THR A 190 13.64 -28.40 13.16
CA THR A 190 14.04 -28.44 14.58
C THR A 190 13.56 -29.70 15.32
N GLU A 191 13.10 -30.73 14.61
CA GLU A 191 12.50 -31.95 15.22
C GLU A 191 11.35 -31.65 16.20
N GLY A 192 10.59 -30.58 15.95
CA GLY A 192 9.49 -30.13 16.79
C GLY A 192 9.87 -29.36 18.05
N LYS A 193 11.16 -29.08 18.27
CA LYS A 193 11.70 -28.38 19.44
C LYS A 193 11.77 -26.85 19.31
N GLY A 194 11.47 -26.32 18.12
CA GLY A 194 11.48 -24.89 17.83
C GLY A 194 10.08 -24.30 17.95
N GLU A 195 10.02 -23.10 18.50
CA GLU A 195 8.81 -22.28 18.56
C GLU A 195 9.10 -20.88 18.03
N PHE A 196 8.06 -20.20 17.57
CA PHE A 196 8.19 -18.81 17.16
C PHE A 196 6.97 -18.01 17.57
N THR A 197 7.20 -16.74 17.84
CA THR A 197 6.18 -15.72 17.99
C THR A 197 6.36 -14.70 16.88
N MET A 198 5.27 -14.03 16.51
CA MET A 198 5.36 -12.90 15.60
C MET A 198 4.34 -11.83 15.97
N GLU A 199 4.74 -10.57 15.87
CA GLU A 199 3.89 -9.41 16.09
C GLU A 199 4.02 -8.42 14.93
N TYR A 200 2.94 -7.68 14.64
CA TYR A 200 2.99 -6.64 13.61
C TYR A 200 3.97 -5.56 14.06
N MET A 201 4.89 -5.19 13.17
CA MET A 201 5.88 -4.14 13.43
C MET A 201 5.55 -2.84 12.68
N ARG A 202 5.47 -2.92 11.35
CA ARG A 202 5.28 -1.75 10.47
C ARG A 202 4.84 -2.17 9.08
N TYR A 203 4.45 -1.21 8.25
CA TYR A 203 4.40 -1.41 6.80
C TYR A 203 5.73 -1.03 6.17
N ALA A 204 6.11 -1.73 5.10
CA ALA A 204 7.28 -1.43 4.29
C ALA A 204 6.95 -1.52 2.79
N PRO A 205 7.67 -0.81 1.92
CA PRO A 205 7.59 -1.02 0.48
C PRO A 205 7.89 -2.48 0.13
N THR A 206 7.07 -3.08 -0.72
CA THR A 206 7.35 -4.41 -1.27
C THR A 206 8.55 -4.38 -2.20
N SER A 207 9.26 -5.50 -2.33
CA SER A 207 10.18 -5.68 -3.46
C SER A 207 9.43 -5.68 -4.80
N GLN A 208 10.10 -5.34 -5.90
CA GLN A 208 9.47 -5.34 -7.23
C GLN A 208 8.91 -6.73 -7.59
N ASP A 209 9.68 -7.78 -7.32
CA ASP A 209 9.28 -9.16 -7.61
C ASP A 209 8.04 -9.59 -6.80
N ALA A 210 7.97 -9.20 -5.52
CA ALA A 210 6.81 -9.46 -4.67
C ALA A 210 5.59 -8.69 -5.16
N GLN A 211 5.76 -7.41 -5.50
CA GLN A 211 4.70 -6.56 -6.05
C GLN A 211 4.08 -7.16 -7.32
N ASP A 212 4.93 -7.53 -8.29
CA ASP A 212 4.48 -8.09 -9.57
C ASP A 212 3.73 -9.42 -9.37
N THR A 213 4.21 -10.24 -8.43
CA THR A 213 3.54 -11.50 -8.04
C THR A 213 2.16 -11.24 -7.46
N VAL A 214 2.04 -10.32 -6.50
CA VAL A 214 0.77 -9.98 -5.85
C VAL A 214 -0.24 -9.39 -6.84
N ILE A 215 0.21 -8.48 -7.70
CA ILE A 215 -0.64 -7.89 -8.75
C ILE A 215 -1.13 -8.98 -9.70
N ARG A 216 -0.25 -9.89 -10.14
CA ARG A 216 -0.62 -11.00 -11.02
C ARG A 216 -1.64 -11.94 -10.37
N GLU A 217 -1.41 -12.34 -9.12
CA GLU A 217 -2.35 -13.19 -8.37
C GLU A 217 -3.72 -12.52 -8.23
N TRP A 218 -3.73 -11.23 -7.93
CA TRP A 218 -4.96 -10.45 -7.84
C TRP A 218 -5.70 -10.39 -9.18
N GLN A 219 -5.00 -10.15 -10.29
CA GLN A 219 -5.60 -10.13 -11.64
C GLN A 219 -6.18 -11.48 -12.04
N ILE A 220 -5.52 -12.60 -11.69
CA ILE A 220 -6.03 -13.96 -11.94
C ILE A 220 -7.29 -14.21 -11.11
N ALA A 221 -7.27 -13.86 -9.82
CA ALA A 221 -8.42 -14.05 -8.93
C ALA A 221 -9.67 -13.28 -9.38
N HIS A 222 -9.49 -12.14 -10.06
CA HIS A 222 -10.58 -11.29 -10.58
C HIS A 222 -10.88 -11.53 -12.07
N GLY A 223 -10.29 -12.54 -12.70
CA GLY A 223 -10.54 -12.90 -14.10
C GLY A 223 -10.03 -11.88 -15.12
N LEU A 224 -9.12 -10.98 -14.72
CA LEU A 224 -8.51 -9.97 -15.60
C LEU A 224 -7.34 -10.56 -16.41
N LEU A 225 -6.74 -11.65 -15.92
CA LEU A 225 -5.61 -12.32 -16.56
C LEU A 225 -5.85 -13.84 -16.60
N ASP A 226 -5.74 -14.43 -17.79
CA ASP A 226 -5.75 -15.89 -17.95
C ASP A 226 -4.37 -16.46 -17.58
N PRO A 227 -4.26 -17.28 -16.52
CA PRO A 227 -2.99 -17.87 -16.09
C PRO A 227 -2.31 -18.74 -17.16
N ASN A 228 -3.02 -19.15 -18.21
CA ASN A 228 -2.48 -19.96 -19.30
C ASN A 228 -2.05 -19.16 -20.54
N ALA A 229 -2.27 -17.85 -20.59
CA ALA A 229 -1.95 -17.03 -21.75
C ALA A 229 -0.45 -17.03 -22.11
N GLU A 230 0.45 -17.03 -21.12
CA GLU A 230 1.90 -17.09 -21.34
C GLU A 230 2.39 -18.46 -21.82
N LYS A 231 1.77 -19.55 -21.33
CA LYS A 231 2.08 -20.92 -21.78
C LYS A 231 1.72 -21.13 -23.25
N ASN A 232 0.64 -20.50 -23.72
CA ASN A 232 0.23 -20.58 -25.13
C ASN A 232 1.14 -19.77 -26.07
N LYS A 233 1.77 -18.69 -25.61
CA LYS A 233 2.78 -17.96 -26.39
C LYS A 233 4.09 -18.74 -26.53
N LYS A 234 4.52 -19.50 -25.50
CA LYS A 234 5.71 -20.36 -25.57
C LYS A 234 5.50 -21.65 -26.39
N LYS A 235 4.27 -22.15 -26.53
CA LYS A 235 3.95 -23.29 -27.42
C LYS A 235 3.79 -22.92 -28.91
N LYS A 236 3.68 -21.62 -29.23
CA LYS A 236 3.53 -21.11 -30.61
C LYS A 236 4.83 -20.54 -31.21
N ARG A 237 5.93 -20.55 -30.47
CA ARG A 237 7.29 -20.27 -30.97
C ARG A 237 8.04 -21.58 -31.05
#